data_AF-A0A8T4B858-F1
#
_entry.id   AF-A0A8T4B858-F1
#
_cell.length_a   1.000
_cell.length_b   1.000
_cell.length_c   1.000
_cell.angle_alpha   90.00
_cell.angle_beta   90.00
_cell.angle_gamma   90.00
#
_symmetry.space_group_name_H-M   'P 1'
#
loop_
_entity.id
_entity.type
_entity.pdbx_description
1 polymer ?
#
loop_
_entity_poly.entity_id
_entity_poly.type
_entity_poly.pdbx_seq_one_letter_code
_entity_poly.pdbx_strand_id
1 'polypeptide(L)'
;MYADFRSLEAISALVNIILGGITLILASRTKQNAWNELFVAKLLGWFLIFRGISMVSGYLQGYELWTGPSSYSLFEAPSDTSLFRFFQMLESITLSAEIAIMCSIPLFFPYPFLQTKNAQRIISVFILMFTIIMSGFFVFFSYETTMVRYGFMALPLLIWGFVYVRFSLKELKHGVEEARSISSPSGLLIIAMVGYWMTDWLLWITVPEKWSTPVWVNSIGPDFNLNFFFIRQSLVLGV
;
A
#
# COMPACT_ATOMS: atom_id res chain seq x y z
N MET A 1 -19.36 -12.88 9.99
CA MET A 1 -18.88 -11.48 9.91
C MET A 1 -17.36 -11.34 9.79
N TYR A 2 -16.51 -11.81 10.71
CA TYR A 2 -15.04 -11.79 10.50
C TYR A 2 -14.58 -12.58 9.26
N ALA A 3 -15.22 -13.71 8.98
CA ALA A 3 -15.03 -14.46 7.73
C ALA A 3 -15.46 -13.66 6.49
N ASP A 4 -16.42 -12.73 6.63
CA ASP A 4 -16.92 -11.89 5.52
C ASP A 4 -15.93 -10.76 5.20
N PHE A 5 -15.23 -10.21 6.20
CA PHE A 5 -14.16 -9.22 5.96
C PHE A 5 -12.93 -9.84 5.29
N ARG A 6 -12.58 -11.08 5.66
CA ARG A 6 -11.47 -11.83 5.03
C ARG A 6 -11.79 -12.28 3.61
N SER A 7 -13.03 -12.70 3.34
CA SER A 7 -13.45 -13.00 1.97
C SER A 7 -13.49 -11.75 1.09
N LEU A 8 -13.85 -10.59 1.66
CA LEU A 8 -13.75 -9.29 0.98
C LEU A 8 -12.30 -8.92 0.62
N GLU A 9 -11.34 -9.21 1.50
CA GLU A 9 -9.91 -9.02 1.25
C GLU A 9 -9.43 -9.86 0.05
N ALA A 10 -9.84 -11.14 -0.03
CA ALA A 10 -9.53 -12.01 -1.15
C ALA A 10 -10.18 -11.55 -2.47
N ILE A 11 -11.43 -11.08 -2.42
CA ILE A 11 -12.11 -10.51 -3.59
C ILE A 11 -11.39 -9.24 -4.07
N SER A 12 -11.03 -8.34 -3.15
CA SER A 12 -10.27 -7.13 -3.47
C SER A 12 -8.91 -7.46 -4.09
N ALA A 13 -8.25 -8.51 -3.60
CA ALA A 13 -7.00 -9.01 -4.15
C ALA A 13 -7.13 -9.44 -5.61
N LEU A 14 -8.17 -10.23 -5.94
CA LEU A 14 -8.47 -10.63 -7.32
C LEU A 14 -8.76 -9.44 -8.23
N VAL A 15 -9.57 -8.48 -7.75
CA VAL A 15 -9.89 -7.26 -8.51
C VAL A 15 -8.62 -6.48 -8.83
N ASN A 16 -7.71 -6.32 -7.86
CA ASN A 16 -6.43 -5.63 -8.07
C ASN A 16 -5.56 -6.33 -9.12
N ILE A 17 -5.45 -7.66 -9.09
CA ILE A 17 -4.68 -8.41 -10.09
C ILE A 17 -5.28 -8.23 -11.49
N ILE A 18 -6.59 -8.35 -11.63
CA ILE A 18 -7.29 -8.21 -12.91
C ILE A 18 -7.14 -6.77 -13.44
N LEU A 19 -7.40 -5.77 -12.60
CA LEU A 19 -7.26 -4.36 -12.96
C LEU A 19 -5.83 -4.02 -13.36
N GLY A 20 -4.84 -4.55 -12.65
CA GLY A 20 -3.43 -4.43 -13.00
C GLY A 20 -3.12 -5.02 -14.36
N GLY A 21 -3.61 -6.24 -14.65
CA GLY A 21 -3.47 -6.89 -15.95
C GLY A 21 -4.09 -6.09 -17.09
N ILE A 22 -5.33 -5.61 -16.92
CA ILE A 22 -6.02 -4.75 -17.90
C ILE A 22 -5.24 -3.46 -18.14
N THR A 23 -4.75 -2.82 -17.07
CA THR A 23 -3.96 -1.59 -17.14
C THR A 23 -2.68 -1.80 -17.95
N LEU A 24 -1.96 -2.91 -17.74
CA LEU A 24 -0.77 -3.25 -18.51
C LEU A 24 -1.08 -3.49 -19.99
N ILE A 25 -2.18 -4.17 -20.30
CA ILE A 25 -2.62 -4.42 -21.68
C ILE A 25 -2.95 -3.09 -22.38
N LEU A 26 -3.71 -2.21 -21.72
CA LEU A 26 -4.07 -0.89 -22.26
C LEU A 26 -2.83 -0.03 -22.47
N ALA A 27 -1.95 0.05 -21.47
CA ALA A 27 -0.70 0.81 -21.56
C ALA A 27 0.23 0.30 -22.68
N SER A 28 0.15 -0.99 -23.02
CA SER A 28 0.93 -1.58 -24.11
C SER A 28 0.32 -1.36 -25.49
N ARG A 29 -1.00 -1.12 -25.56
CA ARG A 29 -1.72 -0.86 -26.82
C ARG A 29 -1.75 0.62 -27.20
N THR A 30 -1.65 1.52 -26.22
CA THR A 30 -1.65 2.96 -26.45
C THR A 30 -0.32 3.43 -27.03
N LYS A 31 -0.35 4.06 -28.21
CA LYS A 31 0.84 4.60 -28.91
C LYS A 31 0.90 6.13 -28.97
N GLN A 32 -0.19 6.81 -28.63
CA GLN A 32 -0.32 8.28 -28.81
C GLN A 32 0.14 9.10 -27.61
N ASN A 33 0.27 8.50 -26.42
CA ASN A 33 0.61 9.24 -25.19
C ASN A 33 2.12 9.44 -25.05
N ALA A 34 2.50 10.43 -24.25
CA ALA A 34 3.89 10.71 -23.93
C ALA A 34 4.54 9.51 -23.22
N TRP A 35 5.86 9.31 -23.44
CA TRP A 35 6.55 8.11 -22.95
C TRP A 35 6.48 7.97 -21.42
N ASN A 36 6.54 9.09 -20.69
CA ASN A 36 6.46 9.17 -19.24
C ASN A 36 5.09 8.71 -18.73
N GLU A 37 4.00 9.09 -19.40
CA GLU A 37 2.65 8.66 -19.05
C GLU A 37 2.47 7.16 -19.29
N LEU A 38 2.97 6.65 -20.42
CA LEU A 38 2.95 5.21 -20.71
C LEU A 38 3.77 4.41 -19.70
N PHE A 39 4.90 4.97 -19.25
CA PHE A 39 5.72 4.34 -18.23
C PHE A 39 5.03 4.32 -16.86
N VAL A 40 4.39 5.43 -16.46
CA VAL A 40 3.60 5.50 -15.23
C VAL A 40 2.42 4.54 -15.27
N ALA A 41 1.73 4.42 -16.40
CA ALA A 41 0.65 3.46 -16.56
C ALA A 41 1.15 2.01 -16.38
N LYS A 42 2.35 1.69 -16.88
CA LYS A 42 2.99 0.37 -16.63
C LYS A 42 3.35 0.17 -15.16
N LEU A 43 3.90 1.19 -14.51
CA LEU A 43 4.21 1.15 -13.08
C LEU A 43 2.94 0.94 -12.24
N LEU A 44 1.86 1.66 -12.53
CA LEU A 44 0.56 1.47 -11.86
C LEU A 44 -0.02 0.07 -12.07
N GLY A 45 0.11 -0.49 -13.29
CA GLY A 45 -0.31 -1.86 -13.57
C GLY A 45 0.45 -2.87 -12.70
N TRP A 46 1.77 -2.72 -12.58
CA TRP A 46 2.59 -3.58 -11.69
C TRP A 46 2.29 -3.36 -10.21
N PHE A 47 2.07 -2.11 -9.79
CA PHE A 47 1.63 -1.78 -8.42
C PHE A 47 0.37 -2.57 -8.04
N LEU A 48 -0.65 -2.56 -8.90
CA LEU A 48 -1.92 -3.25 -8.65
C LEU A 48 -1.74 -4.78 -8.56
N ILE A 49 -0.89 -5.36 -9.42
CA ILE A 49 -0.58 -6.78 -9.37
C ILE A 49 0.12 -7.14 -8.05
N PHE A 50 1.16 -6.39 -7.66
CA PHE A 50 1.87 -6.65 -6.41
C PHE A 50 0.98 -6.45 -5.18
N ARG A 51 0.14 -5.41 -5.17
CA ARG A 51 -0.87 -5.20 -4.13
C ARG A 51 -1.79 -6.40 -3.99
N GLY A 52 -2.31 -6.90 -5.11
CA GLY A 52 -3.18 -8.07 -5.12
C GLY A 52 -2.48 -9.33 -4.59
N ILE A 53 -1.24 -9.60 -5.01
CA ILE A 53 -0.47 -10.75 -4.49
C ILE A 53 -0.20 -10.60 -2.98
N SER A 54 0.12 -9.39 -2.51
CA SER A 54 0.29 -9.11 -1.08
C SER A 54 -0.97 -9.45 -0.29
N MET A 55 -2.15 -9.01 -0.77
CA MET A 55 -3.43 -9.27 -0.13
C MET A 55 -3.81 -10.77 -0.14
N VAL A 56 -3.56 -11.49 -1.25
CA VAL A 56 -3.75 -12.96 -1.28
C VAL A 56 -2.82 -13.63 -0.28
N SER A 57 -1.56 -13.19 -0.20
CA SER A 57 -0.57 -13.76 0.72
C SER A 57 -0.97 -13.55 2.18
N GLY A 58 -1.48 -12.36 2.52
CA GLY A 58 -2.03 -12.06 3.84
C GLY A 58 -3.29 -12.89 4.18
N TYR A 59 -4.17 -13.11 3.19
CA TYR A 59 -5.34 -13.98 3.34
C TYR A 59 -4.94 -15.44 3.62
N LEU A 60 -3.96 -15.99 2.87
CA LEU A 60 -3.50 -17.36 3.02
C LEU A 60 -2.77 -17.61 4.37
N GLN A 61 -2.03 -16.61 4.87
CA GLN A 61 -1.47 -16.65 6.24
C GLN A 61 -2.57 -16.74 7.31
N GLY A 62 -3.69 -16.04 7.11
CA GLY A 62 -4.82 -16.05 8.05
C GLY A 62 -5.58 -17.38 8.11
N TYR A 63 -5.45 -18.24 7.09
CA TYR A 63 -6.16 -19.52 6.99
C TYR A 63 -5.63 -20.57 7.99
N GLU A 64 -4.32 -20.55 8.29
CA GLU A 64 -3.69 -21.48 9.25
C GLU A 64 -4.05 -21.18 10.71
N LEU A 65 -4.41 -19.94 11.03
CA LEU A 65 -4.82 -19.56 12.40
C LEU A 65 -6.25 -20.01 12.77
N TRP A 66 -7.09 -20.40 11.79
CA TRP A 66 -8.54 -20.55 12.02
C TRP A 66 -9.20 -21.83 11.46
N THR A 67 -8.52 -22.63 10.63
CA THR A 67 -9.14 -23.83 10.01
C THR A 67 -8.49 -25.17 10.36
N GLY A 68 -7.52 -25.18 11.27
CA GLY A 68 -7.02 -26.44 11.83
C GLY A 68 -7.97 -27.00 12.88
N PRO A 69 -8.16 -28.33 12.98
CA PRO A 69 -8.48 -28.94 14.27
C PRO A 69 -7.44 -28.45 15.29
N SER A 70 -7.74 -28.59 16.57
CA SER A 70 -6.80 -28.47 17.68
C SER A 70 -5.66 -29.52 17.64
N SER A 71 -5.08 -29.76 16.46
CA SER A 71 -3.98 -30.66 16.15
C SER A 71 -2.64 -29.94 16.08
N TYR A 72 -2.61 -28.61 16.19
CA TYR A 72 -1.38 -27.92 16.55
C TYR A 72 -1.10 -28.18 18.02
N SER A 73 0.01 -28.85 18.29
CA SER A 73 0.48 -29.08 19.65
C SER A 73 0.65 -27.73 20.36
N LEU A 74 0.45 -27.70 21.68
CA LEU A 74 0.74 -26.56 22.57
C LEU A 74 2.18 -25.99 22.45
N PHE A 75 3.02 -26.58 21.60
CA PHE A 75 4.43 -26.25 21.39
C PHE A 75 4.74 -25.66 20.01
N GLU A 76 3.81 -25.66 19.05
CA GLU A 76 4.04 -25.06 17.72
C GLU A 76 3.16 -23.84 17.55
N ALA A 77 3.75 -22.65 17.69
CA ALA A 77 3.09 -21.43 17.26
C ALA A 77 2.90 -21.49 15.73
N PRO A 78 1.73 -21.10 15.18
CA PRO A 78 1.48 -21.07 13.73
C PRO A 78 2.54 -20.30 12.91
N SER A 79 3.32 -19.44 13.56
CA SER A 79 4.45 -18.71 12.99
C SER A 79 5.63 -19.58 12.54
N ASP A 80 5.67 -20.86 12.94
CA ASP A 80 6.80 -21.76 12.66
C ASP A 80 6.58 -22.71 11.49
N THR A 81 5.40 -22.72 10.86
CA THR A 81 5.17 -23.53 9.65
C THR A 81 5.90 -22.93 8.45
N SER A 82 6.41 -23.81 7.57
CA SER A 82 7.11 -23.39 6.35
C SER A 82 6.20 -22.65 5.37
N LEU A 83 4.92 -23.01 5.32
CA LEU A 83 3.91 -22.36 4.49
C LEU A 83 3.59 -20.94 4.98
N PHE A 84 3.41 -20.74 6.29
CA PHE A 84 3.21 -19.41 6.86
C PHE A 84 4.38 -18.49 6.53
N ARG A 85 5.63 -18.94 6.76
CA ARG A 85 6.85 -18.16 6.46
C ARG A 85 7.00 -17.86 4.98
N PHE A 86 6.61 -18.78 4.09
CA PHE A 86 6.60 -18.55 2.65
C PHE A 86 5.66 -17.40 2.28
N PHE A 87 4.40 -17.45 2.73
CA PHE A 87 3.42 -16.39 2.42
C PHE A 87 3.78 -15.05 3.09
N GLN A 88 4.32 -15.08 4.30
CA GLN A 88 4.81 -13.88 4.99
C GLN A 88 5.95 -13.21 4.20
N MET A 89 6.88 -14.00 3.68
CA MET A 89 7.97 -13.47 2.85
C MET A 89 7.46 -12.96 1.50
N LEU A 90 6.52 -13.67 0.88
CA LEU A 90 5.88 -13.24 -0.37
C LEU A 90 5.14 -11.90 -0.20
N GLU A 91 4.37 -11.74 0.87
CA GLU A 91 3.75 -10.48 1.26
C GLU A 91 4.80 -9.38 1.45
N SER A 92 5.87 -9.65 2.20
CA SER A 92 6.93 -8.67 2.47
C SER A 92 7.65 -8.19 1.20
N ILE A 93 7.94 -9.10 0.26
CA ILE A 93 8.56 -8.78 -1.03
C ILE A 93 7.63 -7.93 -1.88
N THR A 94 6.37 -8.36 -2.00
CA THR A 94 5.38 -7.66 -2.85
C THR A 94 5.03 -6.28 -2.31
N LEU A 95 4.90 -6.14 -0.99
CA LEU A 95 4.70 -4.85 -0.33
C LEU A 95 5.91 -3.91 -0.48
N SER A 96 7.13 -4.45 -0.45
CA SER A 96 8.34 -3.64 -0.70
C SER A 96 8.39 -3.12 -2.14
N ALA A 97 8.07 -3.97 -3.11
CA ALA A 97 7.99 -3.59 -4.52
C ALA A 97 6.88 -2.56 -4.75
N GLU A 98 5.72 -2.75 -4.14
CA GLU A 98 4.59 -1.83 -4.17
C GLU A 98 4.99 -0.41 -3.71
N ILE A 99 5.63 -0.31 -2.53
CA ILE A 99 6.08 0.97 -1.97
C ILE A 99 7.10 1.65 -2.87
N ALA A 100 8.07 0.91 -3.39
CA ALA A 100 9.09 1.45 -4.28
C ALA A 100 8.49 2.02 -5.57
N ILE A 101 7.51 1.30 -6.14
CA ILE A 101 6.77 1.76 -7.33
C ILE A 101 6.00 3.04 -6.99
N MET A 102 5.28 3.07 -5.87
CA MET A 102 4.53 4.26 -5.44
C MET A 102 5.43 5.47 -5.22
N CYS A 103 6.62 5.30 -4.63
CA CYS A 103 7.62 6.36 -4.50
C CYS A 103 8.13 6.88 -5.85
N SER A 104 8.08 6.05 -6.90
CA SER A 104 8.62 6.38 -8.22
C SER A 104 7.62 7.12 -9.10
N ILE A 105 6.31 6.86 -8.97
CA ILE A 105 5.27 7.48 -9.81
C ILE A 105 5.27 9.02 -9.76
N PRO A 106 5.34 9.68 -8.57
CA PRO A 106 5.36 11.13 -8.46
C PRO A 106 6.46 11.83 -9.24
N LEU A 107 7.54 11.12 -9.58
CA LEU A 107 8.67 11.67 -10.34
C LEU A 107 8.37 11.86 -11.84
N PHE A 108 7.31 11.21 -12.34
CA PHE A 108 6.91 11.23 -13.76
C PHE A 108 5.55 11.86 -13.97
N PHE A 109 4.67 11.79 -12.96
CA PHE A 109 3.28 12.23 -13.07
C PHE A 109 2.77 12.79 -11.74
N PRO A 110 2.01 13.92 -11.76
CA PRO A 110 1.51 14.63 -12.95
C PRO A 110 2.49 15.67 -13.51
N TYR A 111 3.54 15.98 -12.77
CA TYR A 111 4.63 16.84 -13.23
C TYR A 111 5.91 16.01 -13.36
N PRO A 112 6.44 15.79 -14.58
CA PRO A 112 7.62 14.96 -14.78
C PRO A 112 8.88 15.71 -14.32
N PHE A 113 9.36 15.37 -13.12
CA PHE A 113 10.66 15.80 -12.62
C PHE A 113 11.80 15.08 -13.35
N LEU A 114 11.59 13.84 -13.77
CA LEU A 114 12.54 13.04 -14.53
C LEU A 114 12.06 12.84 -15.97
N GLN A 115 12.71 13.51 -16.92
CA GLN A 115 12.30 13.49 -18.34
C GLN A 115 13.23 12.64 -19.24
N THR A 116 14.37 12.19 -18.72
CA THR A 116 15.36 11.47 -19.51
C THR A 116 14.98 10.00 -19.73
N LYS A 117 15.30 9.43 -20.90
CA LYS A 117 15.09 7.99 -21.18
C LYS A 117 15.87 7.08 -20.23
N ASN A 118 17.02 7.56 -19.72
CA ASN A 118 17.81 6.83 -18.74
C ASN A 118 17.10 6.69 -17.38
N ALA A 119 16.16 7.59 -17.07
CA ALA A 119 15.41 7.54 -15.83
C ALA A 119 14.61 6.23 -15.69
N GLN A 120 14.11 5.67 -16.78
CA GLN A 120 13.43 4.36 -16.76
C GLN A 120 14.31 3.28 -16.15
N ARG A 121 15.56 3.19 -16.63
CA ARG A 121 16.52 2.17 -16.19
C ARG A 121 16.92 2.38 -14.74
N ILE A 122 17.16 3.63 -14.35
CA ILE A 122 17.53 4.00 -12.98
C ILE A 122 16.42 3.58 -12.01
N ILE A 123 15.15 3.79 -12.37
CA ILE A 123 14.02 3.46 -11.51
C ILE A 123 13.77 1.98 -11.41
N SER A 124 13.87 1.25 -12.52
CA SER A 124 13.78 -0.21 -12.46
C SER A 124 14.86 -0.80 -11.55
N VAL A 125 16.08 -0.27 -11.60
CA VAL A 125 17.17 -0.65 -10.69
C VAL A 125 16.85 -0.25 -9.25
N PHE A 126 16.33 0.97 -9.02
CA PHE A 126 15.93 1.43 -7.69
C PHE A 126 14.85 0.53 -7.08
N ILE A 127 13.78 0.21 -7.83
CA ILE A 127 12.69 -0.65 -7.36
C ILE A 127 13.22 -2.03 -6.97
N LEU A 128 14.08 -2.62 -7.82
CA LEU A 128 14.66 -3.93 -7.57
C LEU A 128 15.57 -3.91 -6.33
N MET A 129 16.49 -2.94 -6.24
CA MET A 129 17.39 -2.79 -5.10
C MET A 129 16.64 -2.53 -3.80
N PHE A 130 15.66 -1.62 -3.82
CA PHE A 130 14.83 -1.33 -2.66
C PHE A 130 14.08 -2.58 -2.18
N THR A 131 13.51 -3.34 -3.12
CA THR A 131 12.79 -4.57 -2.80
C THR A 131 13.71 -5.61 -2.15
N ILE A 132 14.91 -5.84 -2.69
CA ILE A 132 15.87 -6.80 -2.13
C ILE A 132 16.33 -6.35 -0.74
N ILE A 133 16.72 -5.09 -0.59
CA ILE A 133 17.24 -4.56 0.68
C ILE A 133 16.17 -4.60 1.76
N MET A 134 14.97 -4.08 1.48
CA MET A 134 13.88 -4.03 2.46
C MET A 134 13.34 -5.42 2.78
N SER A 135 13.30 -6.35 1.83
CA SER A 135 12.91 -7.74 2.12
C SER A 135 13.99 -8.47 2.94
N GLY A 136 15.27 -8.19 2.66
CA GLY A 136 16.38 -8.72 3.44
C GLY A 136 16.36 -8.22 4.89
N PHE A 137 16.16 -6.92 5.10
CA PHE A 137 16.05 -6.37 6.45
C PHE A 137 14.84 -6.90 7.21
N PHE A 138 13.73 -7.18 6.53
CA PHE A 138 12.55 -7.75 7.17
C PHE A 138 12.81 -9.11 7.84
N VAL A 139 13.73 -9.92 7.31
CA VAL A 139 14.12 -11.21 7.91
C VAL A 139 14.77 -11.02 9.28
N PHE A 140 15.52 -9.94 9.47
CA PHE A 140 16.27 -9.68 10.71
C PHE A 140 15.54 -8.72 11.66
N PHE A 141 14.84 -7.72 11.12
CA PHE A 141 14.26 -6.58 11.83
C PHE A 141 12.84 -6.29 11.30
N SER A 142 11.90 -7.20 11.56
CA SER A 142 10.56 -7.16 10.95
C SER A 142 9.76 -5.91 11.36
N TYR A 143 9.84 -5.49 12.62
CA TYR A 143 9.12 -4.33 13.14
C TYR A 143 9.68 -3.01 12.59
N GLU A 144 10.98 -2.80 12.70
CA GLU A 144 11.67 -1.58 12.27
C GLU A 144 11.56 -1.40 10.76
N THR A 145 11.70 -2.49 10.01
CA THR A 145 11.54 -2.49 8.55
C THR A 145 10.12 -2.07 8.16
N THR A 146 9.10 -2.53 8.90
CA THR A 146 7.70 -2.15 8.67
C THR A 146 7.50 -0.65 8.94
N MET A 147 8.08 -0.11 10.02
CA MET A 147 8.02 1.33 10.33
C MET A 147 8.70 2.19 9.27
N VAL A 148 9.90 1.79 8.82
CA VAL A 148 10.62 2.49 7.75
C VAL A 148 9.81 2.49 6.46
N ARG A 149 9.20 1.36 6.08
CA ARG A 149 8.32 1.22 4.91
C ARG A 149 7.13 2.18 4.96
N TYR A 150 6.46 2.32 6.11
CA TYR A 150 5.40 3.33 6.27
C TYR A 150 5.92 4.76 6.15
N GLY A 151 7.13 5.04 6.64
CA GLY A 151 7.80 6.33 6.42
C GLY A 151 7.99 6.64 4.92
N PHE A 152 8.40 5.65 4.12
CA PHE A 152 8.52 5.83 2.66
C PHE A 152 7.19 6.10 1.97
N MET A 153 6.06 5.57 2.47
CA MET A 153 4.73 5.91 1.95
C MET A 153 4.36 7.39 2.14
N ALA A 154 5.04 8.14 3.02
CA ALA A 154 4.81 9.59 3.12
C ALA A 154 5.40 10.37 1.93
N LEU A 155 6.40 9.84 1.21
CA LEU A 155 7.07 10.57 0.12
C LEU A 155 6.14 10.92 -1.05
N PRO A 156 5.33 9.99 -1.60
CA PRO A 156 4.36 10.34 -2.64
C PRO A 156 3.37 11.42 -2.19
N LEU A 157 2.90 11.36 -0.96
CA LEU A 157 1.97 12.35 -0.39
C LEU A 157 2.60 13.74 -0.32
N LEU A 158 3.88 13.83 0.09
CA LEU A 158 4.60 15.10 0.12
C LEU A 158 4.80 15.68 -1.28
N ILE A 159 5.22 14.86 -2.24
CA ILE A 159 5.47 15.32 -3.61
C ILE A 159 4.16 15.74 -4.29
N TRP A 160 3.15 14.87 -4.29
CA TRP A 160 1.85 15.21 -4.89
C TRP A 160 1.15 16.34 -4.14
N GLY A 161 1.27 16.41 -2.80
CA GLY A 161 0.70 17.49 -2.01
C GLY A 161 1.32 18.83 -2.37
N PHE A 162 2.65 18.88 -2.51
CA PHE A 162 3.35 20.08 -2.97
C PHE A 162 2.93 20.48 -4.39
N VAL A 163 2.85 19.53 -5.33
CA VAL A 163 2.41 19.78 -6.70
C VAL A 163 0.96 20.29 -6.70
N TYR A 164 0.06 19.64 -5.96
CA TYR A 164 -1.34 20.06 -5.83
C TYR A 164 -1.45 21.51 -5.36
N VAL A 165 -0.86 21.84 -4.21
CA VAL A 165 -0.93 23.20 -3.64
C VAL A 165 -0.33 24.23 -4.59
N ARG A 166 0.86 23.96 -5.16
CA ARG A 166 1.53 24.90 -6.07
C ARG A 166 0.70 25.21 -7.31
N PHE A 167 0.14 24.19 -7.95
CA PHE A 167 -0.61 24.36 -9.20
C PHE A 167 -2.04 24.89 -8.95
N SER A 168 -2.68 24.50 -7.86
CA SER A 168 -3.97 25.10 -7.44
C SER A 168 -3.85 26.58 -7.12
N LEU A 169 -2.78 27.01 -6.42
CA LEU A 169 -2.54 28.44 -6.18
C LEU A 169 -2.26 29.21 -7.47
N LYS A 170 -1.59 28.58 -8.45
CA LYS A 170 -1.33 29.17 -9.76
C LYS A 170 -2.63 29.39 -10.54
N GLU A 171 -3.54 28.41 -10.52
CA GLU A 171 -4.87 28.52 -11.10
C GLU A 171 -5.68 29.66 -10.46
N LEU A 172 -5.81 29.65 -9.13
CA LEU A 172 -6.61 30.64 -8.40
C LEU A 172 -6.10 32.07 -8.55
N LYS A 173 -4.76 32.26 -8.58
CA LYS A 173 -4.16 33.60 -8.64
C LYS A 173 -4.01 34.15 -10.06
N HIS A 174 -3.76 33.29 -11.05
CA HIS A 174 -3.45 33.73 -12.42
C HIS A 174 -4.50 33.32 -13.46
N GLY A 175 -5.55 32.59 -13.08
CA GLY A 175 -6.61 32.14 -13.99
C GLY A 175 -6.13 31.15 -15.06
N VAL A 176 -4.98 30.49 -14.84
CA VAL A 176 -4.37 29.60 -15.83
C VAL A 176 -5.03 28.22 -15.73
N GLU A 177 -5.96 27.92 -16.64
CA GLU A 177 -6.66 26.63 -16.69
C GLU A 177 -5.72 25.43 -16.90
N GLU A 178 -4.59 25.62 -17.58
CA GLU A 178 -3.56 24.57 -17.74
C GLU A 178 -2.95 24.12 -16.40
N ALA A 179 -3.02 24.94 -15.34
CA ALA A 179 -2.55 24.50 -14.03
C ALA A 179 -3.51 23.46 -13.39
N ARG A 180 -4.79 23.49 -13.77
CA ARG A 180 -5.82 22.56 -13.30
C ARG A 180 -5.59 21.14 -13.80
N SER A 181 -5.05 20.99 -15.01
CA SER A 181 -4.76 19.68 -15.60
C SER A 181 -3.63 18.93 -14.86
N ILE A 182 -2.82 19.64 -14.06
CA ILE A 182 -1.75 19.08 -13.24
C ILE A 182 -2.19 18.94 -11.77
N SER A 183 -2.91 19.93 -11.23
CA SER A 183 -3.39 19.90 -9.84
C SER A 183 -4.44 18.80 -9.63
N SER A 184 -5.44 18.69 -10.52
CA SER A 184 -6.54 17.73 -10.36
C SER A 184 -6.08 16.27 -10.29
N PRO A 185 -5.21 15.77 -11.20
CA PRO A 185 -4.69 14.41 -11.09
C PRO A 185 -3.82 14.19 -9.84
N SER A 186 -3.08 15.21 -9.37
CA SER A 186 -2.30 15.12 -8.13
C SER A 186 -3.21 14.88 -6.94
N GLY A 187 -4.31 15.63 -6.84
CA GLY A 187 -5.31 15.47 -5.80
C GLY A 187 -5.99 14.10 -5.85
N LEU A 188 -6.36 13.64 -7.05
CA LEU A 188 -6.94 12.31 -7.24
C LEU A 188 -5.99 11.19 -6.79
N LEU A 189 -4.70 11.31 -7.07
CA LEU A 189 -3.70 10.32 -6.65
C LEU A 189 -3.49 10.31 -5.13
N ILE A 190 -3.52 11.47 -4.47
CA ILE A 190 -3.51 11.55 -3.01
C ILE A 190 -4.74 10.85 -2.44
N ILE A 191 -5.93 11.13 -2.97
CA ILE A 191 -7.17 10.49 -2.51
C ILE A 191 -7.12 8.98 -2.77
N ALA A 192 -6.62 8.53 -3.93
CA ALA A 192 -6.49 7.12 -4.23
C ALA A 192 -5.54 6.41 -3.23
N MET A 193 -4.48 7.09 -2.80
CA MET A 193 -3.52 6.56 -1.85
C MET A 193 -4.06 6.53 -0.41
N VAL A 194 -4.70 7.61 0.03
CA VAL A 194 -5.24 7.74 1.41
C VAL A 194 -6.63 7.11 1.52
N GLY A 195 -7.29 6.78 0.40
CA GLY A 195 -8.66 6.29 0.36
C GLY A 195 -8.88 5.03 1.20
N TYR A 196 -7.91 4.10 1.21
CA TYR A 196 -7.96 2.94 2.10
C TYR A 196 -7.94 3.34 3.59
N TRP A 197 -7.14 4.34 3.97
CA TRP A 197 -7.16 4.83 5.34
C TRP A 197 -8.48 5.53 5.65
N MET A 198 -9.01 6.35 4.73
CA MET A 198 -10.30 7.01 4.93
C MET A 198 -11.44 5.99 5.14
N THR A 199 -11.46 4.90 4.36
CA THR A 199 -12.46 3.84 4.54
C THR A 199 -12.22 3.03 5.81
N ASP A 200 -10.97 2.76 6.17
CA ASP A 200 -10.65 2.07 7.42
C ASP A 200 -11.09 2.88 8.65
N TRP A 201 -10.82 4.18 8.66
CA TRP A 201 -11.28 5.13 9.68
C TRP A 201 -12.81 5.20 9.75
N LEU A 202 -13.50 5.22 8.59
CA LEU A 202 -14.96 5.20 8.57
C LEU A 202 -15.50 3.90 9.17
N LEU A 203 -14.87 2.75 8.88
CA LEU A 203 -15.24 1.47 9.48
C LEU A 203 -15.00 1.44 11.00
N TRP A 204 -13.94 2.10 11.49
CA TRP A 204 -13.74 2.28 12.93
C TRP A 204 -14.91 3.06 13.55
N ILE A 205 -15.41 4.11 12.93
CA ILE A 205 -16.53 4.88 13.48
C ILE A 205 -17.87 4.13 13.40
N THR A 206 -18.08 3.37 12.33
CA THR A 206 -19.40 2.81 11.99
C THR A 206 -19.62 1.37 12.47
N VAL A 207 -18.57 0.60 12.75
CA VAL A 207 -18.67 -0.82 13.14
C VAL A 207 -18.22 -1.01 14.61
N PRO A 208 -19.16 -1.11 15.57
CA PRO A 208 -18.84 -1.27 17.00
C PRO A 208 -17.97 -2.49 17.32
N GLU A 209 -18.05 -3.55 16.52
CA GLU A 209 -17.27 -4.78 16.71
C GLU A 209 -15.77 -4.59 16.45
N LYS A 210 -15.35 -3.55 15.71
CA LYS A 210 -13.92 -3.19 15.63
C LYS A 210 -13.38 -2.66 16.97
N TRP A 211 -14.26 -2.16 17.84
CA TRP A 211 -13.90 -1.68 19.19
C TRP A 211 -13.83 -2.84 20.19
N SER A 212 -14.52 -3.95 19.91
CA SER A 212 -14.37 -5.16 20.72
C SER A 212 -13.04 -5.82 20.42
N THR A 213 -12.09 -5.66 21.34
CA THR A 213 -10.79 -6.33 21.28
C THR A 213 -10.97 -7.84 21.11
N PRO A 214 -10.36 -8.48 20.09
CA PRO A 214 -10.39 -9.93 20.01
C PRO A 214 -9.73 -10.54 21.25
N VAL A 215 -10.24 -11.69 21.72
CA VAL A 215 -9.92 -12.31 23.03
C VAL A 215 -8.41 -12.54 23.26
N TRP A 216 -7.60 -12.63 22.21
CA TRP A 216 -6.13 -12.77 22.29
C TRP A 216 -5.37 -11.46 22.49
N VAL A 217 -6.02 -10.30 22.39
CA VAL A 217 -5.44 -8.96 22.68
C VAL A 217 -5.36 -8.70 24.18
N ASN A 218 -6.19 -9.38 24.99
CA ASN A 218 -6.08 -9.33 26.46
C ASN A 218 -4.80 -9.98 27.01
N SER A 219 -4.03 -10.67 26.16
CA SER A 219 -2.76 -11.32 26.53
C SER A 219 -1.51 -10.67 25.91
N ILE A 220 -1.65 -9.53 25.23
CA ILE A 220 -0.50 -8.81 24.65
C ILE A 220 -0.08 -7.71 25.64
N GLY A 221 1.17 -7.77 26.08
CA GLY A 221 1.80 -6.72 26.90
C GLY A 221 1.79 -5.34 26.22
N PRO A 222 2.18 -4.27 26.94
CA PRO A 222 1.91 -2.90 26.52
C PRO A 222 2.51 -2.56 25.14
N ASP A 223 1.62 -2.17 24.24
CA ASP A 223 1.77 -1.17 23.16
C ASP A 223 2.96 -1.30 22.18
N PHE A 224 2.78 -2.12 21.13
CA PHE A 224 3.51 -1.99 19.85
C PHE A 224 2.61 -1.75 18.63
N ASN A 225 1.28 -1.76 18.82
CA ASN A 225 0.33 -1.54 17.73
C ASN A 225 -0.09 -0.06 17.66
N LEU A 226 0.44 0.63 16.65
CA LEU A 226 0.28 2.07 16.42
C LEU A 226 -1.20 2.50 16.36
N ASN A 227 -2.06 1.66 15.79
CA ASN A 227 -3.49 1.95 15.68
C ASN A 227 -4.16 1.97 17.05
N PHE A 228 -3.80 1.04 17.94
CA PHE A 228 -4.30 1.02 19.31
C PHE A 228 -3.75 2.17 20.15
N PHE A 229 -2.50 2.60 19.93
CA PHE A 229 -1.96 3.78 20.58
C PHE A 229 -2.76 5.04 20.22
N PHE A 230 -3.02 5.28 18.92
CA PHE A 230 -3.77 6.47 18.50
C PHE A 230 -5.23 6.44 18.94
N ILE A 231 -5.88 5.27 18.93
CA ILE A 231 -7.27 5.11 19.41
C ILE A 231 -7.35 5.31 20.93
N ARG A 232 -6.38 4.78 21.69
CA ARG A 232 -6.30 4.98 23.13
C ARG A 232 -6.07 6.45 23.47
N GLN A 233 -5.17 7.12 22.74
CA GLN A 233 -4.91 8.55 22.94
C GLN A 233 -6.11 9.41 22.54
N SER A 234 -6.84 9.10 21.46
CA SER A 234 -8.04 9.84 21.08
C SER A 234 -9.17 9.69 22.11
N LEU A 235 -9.34 8.49 22.68
CA LEU A 235 -10.31 8.23 23.76
C LEU A 235 -9.93 8.95 25.07
N VAL A 236 -8.64 9.01 25.41
CA VAL A 236 -8.15 9.73 26.60
C VAL A 236 -8.26 11.24 26.43
N LEU A 237 -8.14 11.76 25.20
CA LEU A 237 -8.25 13.18 24.88
C LEU A 237 -9.70 13.67 24.68
N GLY A 238 -10.70 12.79 24.84
CA GLY A 238 -12.11 13.18 24.97
C GLY A 238 -12.74 13.73 23.69
N VAL A 239 -12.56 13.05 22.56
CA VAL A 239 -13.44 13.14 21.38
C VAL A 239 -14.32 11.90 21.31
#